data_AF-A0A0G1J6U1-F1
#
_entry.id   AF-A0A0G1J6U1-F1
#
_cell.length_a   1.000
_cell.length_b   1.000
_cell.length_c   1.000
_cell.angle_alpha   90.00
_cell.angle_beta   90.00
_cell.angle_gamma   90.00
#
_symmetry.space_group_name_H-M   'P 1'
#
loop_
_entity.id
_entity.type
_entity.pdbx_description
1 polymer ?
#
loop_
_entity_poly.entity_id
_entity_poly.type
_entity_poly.pdbx_seq_one_letter_code
_entity_poly.pdbx_strand_id
1 'polypeptide(L)'
;MQLKDKSALLRYLKSQRLMGLATFDKKPWICTVYYAVDKDFCLYFVSSPKSKHCQDIEKNNEVSCTIYDSHTLNSAKKTGVQMQGTASQVKGWERIKV
;
A
#
# COMPACT_ATOMS: atom_id res chain seq x y z
N MET A 1 0.72 -3.35 24.03
CA MET A 1 1.21 -2.05 23.51
C MET A 1 0.11 -1.44 22.65
N GLN A 2 -0.75 -0.59 23.22
CA GLN A 2 -1.84 0.06 22.48
C GLN A 2 -1.25 1.08 21.50
N LEU A 3 -1.63 1.02 20.22
CA LEU A 3 -1.27 2.00 19.19
C LEU A 3 -1.83 3.37 19.57
N LYS A 4 -1.01 4.19 20.25
CA LYS A 4 -1.44 5.41 20.95
C LYS A 4 -1.73 6.64 20.08
N ASP A 5 -1.58 6.58 18.75
CA ASP A 5 -2.03 7.70 17.90
C ASP A 5 -2.22 7.27 16.43
N LYS A 6 -3.46 6.95 16.04
CA LYS A 6 -3.80 6.71 14.62
C LYS A 6 -3.49 7.95 13.76
N SER A 7 -3.55 9.15 14.31
CA SER A 7 -3.27 10.38 13.56
C SER A 7 -1.79 10.49 13.19
N ALA A 8 -0.86 10.04 14.05
CA ALA A 8 0.57 9.99 13.73
C ALA A 8 0.86 9.00 12.60
N LEU A 9 0.24 7.82 12.63
CA LEU A 9 0.36 6.84 11.55
C LEU A 9 -0.19 7.40 10.23
N LEU A 10 -1.37 8.01 10.26
CA LEU A 10 -1.97 8.61 9.06
C LEU A 10 -1.10 9.75 8.50
N ARG A 11 -0.56 10.62 9.37
CA ARG A 11 0.39 11.67 8.97
C ARG A 11 1.64 11.08 8.32
N TYR A 12 2.17 10.00 8.90
CA TYR A 12 3.33 9.30 8.36
C TYR A 12 3.05 8.69 6.99
N LEU A 13 1.94 7.95 6.83
CA LEU A 13 1.57 7.38 5.54
C LEU A 13 1.38 8.49 4.49
N LYS A 14 0.68 9.58 4.82
CA LYS A 14 0.49 10.73 3.93
C LYS A 14 1.80 11.44 3.53
N SER A 15 2.89 11.30 4.30
CA SER A 15 4.18 11.87 3.92
C SER A 15 4.99 10.98 2.98
N GLN A 16 4.61 9.72 2.80
CA GLN A 16 5.25 8.79 1.87
C GLN A 16 4.50 8.75 0.54
N ARG A 17 5.24 8.46 -0.54
CA ARG A 17 4.67 8.41 -1.91
C ARG A 17 4.66 7.03 -2.55
N LEU A 18 5.60 6.18 -2.13
CA LEU A 18 5.83 4.87 -2.73
C LEU A 18 5.41 3.78 -1.75
N MET A 19 4.80 2.75 -2.29
CA MET A 19 4.44 1.53 -1.59
C MET A 19 5.03 0.34 -2.34
N GLY A 20 5.74 -0.52 -1.63
CA GLY A 20 6.06 -1.86 -2.13
C GLY A 20 4.81 -2.72 -2.01
N LEU A 21 4.32 -3.25 -3.12
CA LEU A 21 3.13 -4.09 -3.20
C LEU A 21 3.54 -5.49 -3.65
N ALA A 22 3.28 -6.47 -2.79
CA ALA A 22 3.48 -7.88 -3.06
C ALA A 22 2.16 -8.57 -3.42
N THR A 23 2.18 -9.34 -4.50
CA THR A 23 1.08 -10.12 -5.04
C THR A 23 1.51 -11.56 -5.27
N PHE A 24 0.55 -12.49 -5.35
CA PHE A 24 0.84 -13.89 -5.59
C PHE A 24 -0.18 -14.52 -6.54
N ASP A 25 0.31 -15.18 -7.59
CA ASP A 25 -0.47 -16.10 -8.44
C ASP A 25 0.20 -17.48 -8.42
N LYS A 26 1.09 -17.76 -9.39
CA LYS A 26 1.89 -18.99 -9.41
C LYS A 26 3.22 -18.86 -8.65
N LYS A 27 3.72 -17.62 -8.52
CA LYS A 27 4.97 -17.25 -7.86
C LYS A 27 4.79 -15.88 -7.20
N PRO A 28 5.46 -15.61 -6.07
CA PRO A 28 5.42 -14.29 -5.45
C PRO A 28 6.01 -13.24 -6.40
N TRP A 29 5.40 -12.06 -6.38
CA TRP A 29 5.84 -10.91 -7.14
C TRP A 29 5.78 -9.67 -6.25
N ILE A 30 6.71 -8.75 -6.45
CA ILE A 30 6.70 -7.45 -5.77
C ILE A 30 7.00 -6.34 -6.76
N CYS A 31 6.31 -5.22 -6.63
CA CYS A 31 6.60 -4.01 -7.38
C CYS A 31 6.39 -2.76 -6.54
N THR A 32 6.96 -1.65 -6.99
CA THR A 32 6.73 -0.33 -6.40
C THR A 32 5.59 0.36 -7.13
N VAL A 33 4.62 0.88 -6.38
CA VAL A 33 3.52 1.71 -6.89
C VAL A 33 3.45 3.05 -6.18
N TYR A 34 2.97 4.08 -6.86
CA TYR A 34 2.48 5.28 -6.19
C TYR A 34 1.15 4.96 -5.50
N TYR A 35 0.94 5.55 -4.32
CA TYR A 35 -0.29 5.31 -3.58
C TYR A 35 -0.81 6.59 -2.89
N ALA A 36 -2.07 6.53 -2.49
CA ALA A 36 -2.73 7.49 -1.61
C ALA A 36 -3.41 6.73 -0.46
N VAL A 37 -3.69 7.45 0.65
CA VAL A 37 -4.37 6.89 1.82
C VAL A 37 -5.45 7.84 2.31
N ASP A 38 -6.64 7.30 2.58
CA ASP A 38 -7.74 8.05 3.16
C ASP A 38 -7.73 8.04 4.71
N LYS A 39 -8.71 8.70 5.32
CA LYS A 39 -8.83 8.78 6.79
C LYS A 39 -9.18 7.43 7.46
N ASP A 40 -9.71 6.49 6.68
CA ASP A 40 -10.13 5.17 7.13
C ASP A 40 -9.02 4.12 6.91
N PHE A 41 -7.83 4.57 6.49
CA PHE A 41 -6.65 3.75 6.16
C PHE A 41 -6.86 2.84 4.95
N CYS A 42 -7.78 3.18 4.05
CA CYS A 42 -7.84 2.57 2.73
C CYS A 42 -6.69 3.09 1.87
N LEU A 43 -5.90 2.16 1.31
CA LEU A 43 -4.80 2.46 0.41
C LEU A 43 -5.28 2.33 -1.04
N TYR A 44 -4.94 3.33 -1.84
CA TYR A 44 -5.32 3.42 -3.25
C TYR A 44 -4.06 3.51 -4.10
N PHE A 45 -4.02 2.78 -5.20
CA PHE A 45 -3.01 2.93 -6.23
C PHE A 45 -3.68 2.90 -7.61
N VAL A 46 -3.06 3.54 -8.59
CA VAL A 46 -3.53 3.55 -9.98
C VAL A 46 -2.52 2.79 -10.82
N SER A 47 -3.01 1.82 -11.60
CA SER A 47 -2.19 1.05 -12.51
C SER A 47 -3.02 0.53 -13.69
N SER A 48 -2.34 0.11 -14.74
CA SER A 48 -2.96 -0.56 -15.87
C SER A 48 -3.52 -1.92 -15.44
N PRO A 49 -4.76 -2.28 -15.81
CA PRO A 49 -5.29 -3.63 -15.61
C PRO A 49 -4.43 -4.73 -16.27
N LYS A 50 -3.64 -4.38 -17.29
CA LYS A 50 -2.73 -5.30 -17.97
C LYS A 50 -1.40 -5.52 -17.23
N SER A 51 -1.16 -4.81 -16.13
CA SER A 51 0.05 -4.99 -15.34
C SER A 51 0.02 -6.31 -14.57
N LYS A 52 1.19 -6.89 -14.33
CA LYS A 52 1.31 -8.17 -13.62
C LYS A 52 0.61 -8.18 -12.26
N HIS A 53 0.82 -7.15 -11.44
CA HIS A 53 0.22 -7.09 -10.10
C HIS A 53 -1.30 -6.96 -10.16
N CYS A 54 -1.87 -6.23 -11.12
CA CYS A 54 -3.33 -6.19 -11.30
C CYS A 54 -3.89 -7.56 -11.72
N GLN A 55 -3.23 -8.24 -12.67
CA GLN A 55 -3.64 -9.59 -13.09
C GLN A 55 -3.49 -10.63 -11.98
N ASP A 56 -2.45 -10.51 -11.15
CA ASP A 56 -2.28 -11.35 -9.97
C ASP A 56 -3.43 -11.10 -8.97
N ILE A 57 -3.75 -9.83 -8.68
CA ILE A 57 -4.84 -9.43 -7.76
C ILE A 57 -6.21 -9.94 -8.22
N GLU A 58 -6.48 -9.96 -9.53
CA GLU A 58 -7.72 -10.50 -10.09
C GLU A 58 -7.89 -12.01 -9.83
N LYS A 59 -6.79 -12.76 -9.71
CA LYS A 59 -6.80 -14.21 -9.44
C LYS A 59 -6.73 -14.53 -7.96
N ASN A 60 -5.94 -13.75 -7.22
CA ASN A 60 -5.77 -13.86 -5.79
C ASN A 60 -5.66 -12.45 -5.20
N ASN A 61 -6.68 -12.06 -4.45
CA ASN A 61 -6.78 -10.72 -3.91
C ASN A 61 -5.95 -10.52 -2.62
N GLU A 62 -5.35 -11.57 -2.05
CA GLU A 62 -4.46 -11.46 -0.90
C GLU A 62 -3.15 -10.77 -1.29
N VAL A 63 -2.86 -9.66 -0.62
CA VAL A 63 -1.68 -8.84 -0.87
C VAL A 63 -0.97 -8.51 0.44
N SER A 64 0.33 -8.22 0.33
CA SER A 64 1.07 -7.55 1.39
C SER A 64 1.70 -6.28 0.85
N CYS A 65 1.86 -5.28 1.69
CA CYS A 65 2.56 -4.07 1.31
C CYS A 65 3.45 -3.52 2.41
N THR A 66 4.44 -2.73 1.99
CA THR A 66 5.34 -2.01 2.87
C THR A 66 5.49 -0.56 2.42
N ILE A 67 5.50 0.35 3.37
CA ILE A 67 5.69 1.78 3.15
C ILE A 67 6.75 2.25 4.12
N TYR A 68 7.81 2.87 3.60
CA TYR A 68 8.91 3.40 4.38
C TYR A 68 9.52 4.60 3.67
N ASP A 69 10.26 5.42 4.43
CA ASP A 69 10.99 6.55 3.88
C ASP A 69 12.30 6.06 3.25
N SER A 70 12.35 6.07 1.92
CA SER A 70 13.49 5.65 1.11
C SER A 70 14.71 6.57 1.23
N HIS A 71 14.58 7.74 1.87
CA HIS A 71 15.67 8.69 2.09
C HIS A 71 16.29 8.59 3.48
N THR A 72 15.82 7.66 4.32
CA THR A 72 16.35 7.44 5.67
C THR A 72 17.83 7.08 5.62
N LEU A 73 18.68 7.85 6.30
CA LEU A 73 20.10 7.55 6.45
C LEU A 73 20.33 6.25 7.23
N ASN A 74 21.38 5.50 6.91
CA ASN A 74 21.70 4.23 7.58
C ASN A 74 21.93 4.35 9.09
N SER A 75 22.37 5.51 9.56
CA SER A 75 22.59 5.83 10.97
C SER A 75 21.32 6.29 11.70
N ALA A 76 20.25 6.59 10.96
CA ALA A 76 19.00 7.08 11.52
C ALA A 76 18.06 5.94 11.93
N LYS A 77 17.10 6.26 12.80
CA LYS A 77 16.06 5.32 13.19
C LYS A 77 15.16 4.99 11.99
N LYS A 78 15.06 3.70 11.66
CA LYS A 78 14.16 3.20 10.62
C LYS A 78 12.72 3.27 11.10
N THR A 79 11.86 3.85 10.27
CA THR A 79 10.41 3.83 10.45
C THR A 79 9.80 3.30 9.17
N GLY A 80 8.85 2.36 9.30
CA GLY A 80 8.14 1.79 8.18
C GLY A 80 6.93 1.01 8.66
N VAL A 81 5.97 0.83 7.77
CA VAL A 81 4.70 0.16 8.03
C VAL A 81 4.63 -1.07 7.13
N GLN A 82 4.36 -2.23 7.72
CA GLN A 82 4.09 -3.47 6.98
C GLN A 82 2.63 -3.85 7.20
N MET A 83 1.96 -4.25 6.13
CA MET A 83 0.54 -4.57 6.12
C MET A 83 0.27 -5.81 5.27
N GLN A 84 -0.80 -6.50 5.61
CA GLN A 84 -1.42 -7.54 4.78
C GLN A 84 -2.91 -7.25 4.68
N GLY A 85 -3.54 -7.63 3.58
CA GLY A 85 -4.96 -7.41 3.37
C GLY A 85 -5.40 -7.86 2.00
N THR A 86 -6.56 -7.38 1.57
CA THR A 86 -7.12 -7.68 0.25
C THR A 86 -7.12 -6.45 -0.65
N ALA A 87 -6.76 -6.62 -1.91
CA ALA A 87 -6.88 -5.57 -2.94
C ALA A 87 -8.03 -5.88 -3.91
N SER A 88 -8.73 -4.85 -4.36
CA SER A 88 -9.77 -5.00 -5.38
C SER A 88 -9.87 -3.74 -6.23
N GLN A 89 -10.46 -3.88 -7.42
CA GLN A 89 -10.71 -2.74 -8.30
C GLN A 89 -11.79 -1.84 -7.69
N VAL A 90 -11.47 -0.57 -7.50
CA VAL A 90 -12.40 0.47 -7.02
C VAL A 90 -13.52 0.69 -8.04
N LYS A 91 -14.78 0.53 -7.61
CA LYS A 91 -15.98 0.65 -8.46
C LYS A 91 -16.91 1.76 -7.94
N GLY A 92 -17.65 2.39 -8.86
CA GLY A 92 -18.68 3.38 -8.51
C GLY A 92 -18.19 4.52 -7.62
N TRP A 93 -18.91 4.79 -6.53
CA TRP A 93 -18.73 5.92 -5.61
C TRP A 93 -17.42 5.89 -4.82
N GLU A 94 -16.79 4.72 -4.70
CA GLU A 94 -15.51 4.55 -3.98
C GLU A 94 -14.38 5.36 -4.63
N ARG A 95 -14.52 5.73 -5.91
CA ARG A 95 -13.58 6.61 -6.63
C ARG A 95 -13.54 8.03 -6.09
N ILE A 96 -14.57 8.47 -5.36
CA ILE A 96 -14.69 9.84 -4.84
C ILE A 96 -13.88 10.02 -3.55
N LYS A 97 -13.44 8.92 -2.91
CA LYS A 97 -12.68 8.95 -1.65
C LYS A 97 -11.17 9.17 -1.81
N VAL A 98 -10.67 9.13 -3.05
CA VAL A 98 -9.24 9.19 -3.38
C VAL A 98 -8.73 10.63 -3.39
#